data_AF-A0A661YD81-F1
#
_entry.id   AF-A0A661YD81-F1
#
_cell.length_a   1.000
_cell.length_b   1.000
_cell.length_c   1.000
_cell.angle_alpha   90.00
_cell.angle_beta   90.00
_cell.angle_gamma   90.00
#
_symmetry.space_group_name_H-M   'P 1'
#
loop_
_entity.id
_entity.type
_entity.pdbx_description
1 polymer ?
#
loop_
_entity_poly.entity_id
_entity_poly.type
_entity_poly.pdbx_seq_one_letter_code
_entity_poly.pdbx_strand_id
1 'polypeptide(L)'
;MLITFGGPVVSKMVKKFLRDHPPEEHWHISPSGEETDTYFKLRKVLEAEPEVLFEELLPQVKKNDSRYTVTWKNRKELVVSRRDAYLKKTPYSDLRVFDFILKNLPEGTNLHLGNSTPVRYSQLFGSSSKFHYFSNRGVSGIDGQLSTVAGSAFVNDELHVLVTGDLGFFY
;
A
#
# COMPACT_ATOMS: atom_id res chain seq x y z
N MET A 1 12.28 7.92 -15.00
CA MET A 1 10.88 7.55 -15.28
C MET A 1 10.23 7.01 -14.02
N LEU A 2 9.05 7.52 -13.67
CA LEU A 2 8.13 7.05 -12.64
C LEU A 2 6.77 6.78 -13.29
N ILE A 3 6.19 5.62 -13.03
CA ILE A 3 4.84 5.27 -13.47
C ILE A 3 4.01 4.99 -12.22
N THR A 4 2.85 5.63 -12.09
CA THR A 4 1.92 5.43 -10.97
C THR A 4 0.53 5.04 -11.47
N PHE A 5 -0.19 4.21 -10.71
CA PHE A 5 -1.59 3.89 -10.94
C PHE A 5 -2.29 3.69 -9.59
N GLY A 6 -3.61 3.85 -9.56
CA GLY A 6 -4.39 3.89 -8.33
C GLY A 6 -4.15 5.14 -7.48
N GLY A 7 -4.61 5.08 -6.23
CA GLY A 7 -4.62 6.25 -5.35
C GLY A 7 -3.26 6.68 -4.78
N PRO A 8 -3.24 7.78 -4.00
CA PRO A 8 -2.01 8.36 -3.47
C PRO A 8 -1.31 7.44 -2.45
N VAL A 9 0.01 7.33 -2.55
CA VAL A 9 0.84 6.51 -1.64
C VAL A 9 0.72 6.98 -0.19
N VAL A 10 0.52 6.06 0.75
CA VAL A 10 0.41 6.39 2.19
C VAL A 10 1.74 6.84 2.79
N SER A 11 2.86 6.26 2.35
CA SER A 11 4.19 6.52 2.91
C SER A 11 4.66 7.95 2.64
N LYS A 12 4.74 8.75 3.72
CA LYS A 12 5.34 10.09 3.70
C LYS A 12 6.80 10.06 3.26
N MET A 13 7.55 9.02 3.62
CA MET A 13 8.96 8.89 3.25
C MET A 13 9.15 8.69 1.75
N VAL A 14 8.31 7.86 1.11
CA VAL A 14 8.32 7.67 -0.35
C VAL A 14 7.96 8.96 -1.06
N LYS A 15 6.90 9.64 -0.61
CA LYS A 15 6.51 10.96 -1.12
C LYS A 15 7.64 11.97 -1.03
N LYS A 16 8.29 12.06 0.14
CA LYS A 16 9.42 12.97 0.33
C LYS A 16 10.58 12.62 -0.60
N PHE A 17 10.96 11.34 -0.66
CA PHE A 17 12.06 10.88 -1.51
C PHE A 17 11.86 11.26 -2.98
N LEU A 18 10.66 11.03 -3.52
CA LEU A 18 10.32 11.35 -4.92
C LEU A 18 10.22 12.86 -5.18
N ARG A 19 9.92 13.68 -4.17
CA ARG A 19 9.94 15.14 -4.28
C ARG A 19 11.37 15.70 -4.22
N ASP A 20 12.20 15.13 -3.34
CA ASP A 20 13.61 15.52 -3.20
C ASP A 20 14.45 15.06 -4.41
N HIS A 21 14.06 13.95 -5.03
CA HIS A 21 14.71 13.35 -6.20
C HIS A 21 13.68 13.20 -7.32
N PRO A 22 13.23 14.33 -7.91
CA PRO A 22 12.16 14.31 -8.88
C PRO A 22 12.53 13.47 -10.10
N PRO A 23 11.66 12.55 -10.54
CA PRO A 23 11.91 11.81 -11.77
C PRO A 23 11.87 12.77 -12.97
N GLU A 24 12.66 12.49 -14.00
CA GLU A 24 12.63 13.25 -15.26
C GLU A 24 11.24 13.20 -15.91
N GLU A 25 10.61 12.03 -15.86
CA GLU A 25 9.28 11.73 -16.39
C GLU A 25 8.44 11.07 -15.29
N HIS A 26 7.22 11.57 -15.07
CA HIS A 26 6.21 10.92 -14.22
C HIS A 26 4.89 10.82 -14.98
N TRP A 27 4.45 9.60 -15.25
CA TRP A 27 3.18 9.31 -15.90
C TRP A 27 2.24 8.61 -14.92
N HIS A 28 0.97 9.01 -14.92
CA HIS A 28 -0.07 8.38 -14.13
C HIS A 28 -1.05 7.65 -15.05
N ILE A 29 -1.34 6.39 -14.76
CA ILE A 29 -2.35 5.60 -15.44
C ILE A 29 -3.61 5.67 -14.60
N SER A 30 -4.71 6.13 -15.19
CA SER A 30 -6.00 6.28 -14.52
C SER A 30 -7.13 5.97 -15.50
N PRO A 31 -8.05 5.03 -15.19
CA PRO A 31 -9.20 4.76 -16.05
C PRO A 31 -10.14 5.96 -16.21
N SER A 32 -10.24 6.81 -15.19
CA SER A 32 -11.11 7.99 -15.18
C SER A 32 -10.43 9.27 -15.67
N GLY A 33 -9.14 9.19 -16.02
CA GLY A 33 -8.33 10.37 -16.34
C GLY A 33 -8.01 11.25 -15.13
N GLU A 34 -8.23 10.77 -13.90
CA GLU A 34 -7.97 11.57 -12.69
C GLU A 34 -6.50 11.98 -12.57
N GLU A 35 -6.26 13.23 -12.17
CA GLU A 35 -4.91 13.75 -11.98
C GLU A 35 -4.47 13.60 -10.51
N THR A 36 -3.56 12.66 -10.25
CA THR A 36 -2.95 12.48 -8.92
C THR A 36 -1.47 12.89 -8.92
N ASP A 37 -1.20 14.19 -8.76
CA ASP A 37 0.18 14.73 -8.70
C ASP A 37 0.70 14.96 -7.27
N THR A 38 0.89 13.87 -6.51
CA THR A 38 1.42 14.00 -5.14
C THR A 38 2.93 14.27 -5.05
N TYR A 39 3.63 14.29 -6.19
CA TYR A 39 5.09 14.48 -6.28
C TYR A 39 5.50 15.78 -6.99
N PHE A 40 4.52 16.55 -7.49
CA PHE A 40 4.70 17.82 -8.20
C PHE A 40 5.53 17.69 -9.48
N LYS A 41 5.37 16.55 -10.17
CA LYS A 41 6.14 16.18 -11.37
C LYS A 41 5.32 15.47 -12.43
N LEU A 42 3.99 15.38 -12.29
CA LEU A 42 3.14 14.70 -13.26
C LEU A 42 3.27 15.37 -14.64
N ARG A 43 3.64 14.58 -15.64
CA ARG A 43 3.81 15.01 -17.04
C ARG A 43 2.67 14.57 -17.93
N LYS A 44 2.10 13.41 -17.64
CA LYS A 44 1.07 12.79 -18.49
C LYS A 44 0.13 11.94 -17.65
N VAL A 45 -1.16 12.03 -17.96
CA VAL A 45 -2.16 11.04 -17.56
C VAL A 45 -2.46 10.16 -18.77
N LEU A 46 -2.43 8.85 -18.56
CA LEU A 46 -2.83 7.84 -19.51
C LEU A 46 -4.20 7.33 -19.09
N GLU A 47 -5.22 7.67 -19.89
CA GLU A 47 -6.59 7.22 -19.67
C GLU A 47 -6.74 5.76 -20.13
N ALA A 48 -6.49 4.83 -19.21
CA ALA A 48 -6.51 3.39 -19.47
C ALA A 48 -6.61 2.60 -18.16
N GLU A 49 -7.10 1.36 -18.27
CA GLU A 49 -6.93 0.36 -17.23
C GLU A 49 -5.45 -0.07 -17.15
N PRO A 50 -4.81 -0.06 -15.95
CA PRO A 50 -3.40 -0.43 -15.81
C PRO A 50 -3.08 -1.82 -16.37
N GLU A 51 -3.95 -2.79 -16.13
CA GLU A 51 -3.80 -4.18 -16.59
C GLU A 51 -3.76 -4.23 -18.11
N VAL A 52 -4.73 -3.60 -18.78
CA VAL A 52 -4.83 -3.54 -20.25
C VAL A 52 -3.60 -2.86 -20.84
N LEU A 53 -3.20 -1.71 -20.28
CA LEU A 53 -2.03 -0.98 -20.77
C LEU A 53 -0.74 -1.81 -20.65
N PHE A 54 -0.54 -2.50 -19.52
CA PHE A 54 0.65 -3.32 -19.33
C PHE A 54 0.62 -4.56 -20.23
N GLU A 55 -0.54 -5.20 -20.45
CA GLU A 55 -0.68 -6.31 -21.40
C GLU A 55 -0.29 -5.92 -22.83
N GLU A 56 -0.69 -4.72 -23.28
CA GLU A 56 -0.33 -4.19 -24.61
C GLU A 56 1.14 -3.75 -24.70
N LEU A 57 1.70 -3.24 -23.60
CA LEU A 57 3.07 -2.73 -23.56
C LEU A 57 4.09 -3.87 -23.47
N LEU A 58 3.80 -4.92 -22.71
CA LEU A 58 4.75 -6.01 -22.41
C LEU A 58 5.41 -6.64 -23.65
N PRO A 59 4.69 -6.94 -24.75
CA PRO A 59 5.29 -7.45 -25.98
C PRO A 59 6.29 -6.50 -26.66
N GLN A 60 6.17 -5.20 -26.40
CA GLN A 60 7.01 -4.15 -26.99
C GLN A 60 8.25 -3.85 -26.15
N VAL A 61 8.29 -4.31 -24.89
CA VAL A 61 9.41 -4.08 -23.98
C VAL A 61 10.59 -4.97 -24.36
N LYS A 62 11.71 -4.34 -24.70
CA LYS A 62 12.98 -5.03 -24.90
C LYS A 62 13.64 -5.30 -23.56
N LYS A 63 14.10 -6.54 -23.36
CA LYS A 63 14.95 -6.89 -22.21
C LYS A 63 16.22 -6.05 -22.25
N ASN A 64 16.67 -5.59 -21.08
CA ASN A 64 17.93 -4.88 -20.92
C ASN A 64 18.75 -5.51 -19.79
N ASP A 65 20.05 -5.19 -19.76
CA ASP A 65 20.99 -5.69 -18.74
C ASP A 65 20.98 -4.83 -17.45
N SER A 66 19.86 -4.17 -17.16
CA SER A 66 19.76 -3.30 -15.99
C SER A 66 19.82 -4.08 -14.68
N ARG A 67 20.68 -3.64 -13.77
CA ARG A 67 20.77 -4.16 -12.40
C ARG A 67 19.70 -3.59 -11.47
N TYR A 68 18.78 -2.77 -11.97
CA TYR A 68 17.77 -2.07 -11.16
C TYR A 68 16.96 -3.04 -10.29
N THR A 69 16.36 -4.07 -10.89
CA THR A 69 15.55 -5.06 -10.18
C THR A 69 16.35 -5.81 -9.12
N VAL A 70 17.57 -6.24 -9.44
CA VAL A 70 18.45 -6.94 -8.49
C VAL A 70 18.80 -6.03 -7.31
N THR A 71 19.11 -4.76 -7.59
CA THR A 71 19.46 -3.77 -6.56
C THR A 71 18.33 -3.57 -5.55
N TRP A 72 17.10 -3.42 -6.03
CA TRP A 72 15.93 -3.23 -5.16
C TRP A 72 15.51 -4.49 -4.42
N LYS A 73 15.63 -5.67 -5.04
CA LYS A 73 15.41 -6.96 -4.36
C LYS A 73 16.38 -7.16 -3.20
N ASN A 74 17.69 -6.97 -3.43
CA ASN A 74 18.70 -7.11 -2.39
C ASN A 74 18.49 -6.11 -1.23
N ARG A 75 18.10 -4.86 -1.55
CA ARG A 75 17.76 -3.86 -0.52
C ARG A 75 16.53 -4.27 0.29
N LYS A 76 15.49 -4.81 -0.37
CA LYS A 76 14.29 -5.30 0.31
C LYS A 76 14.64 -6.45 1.27
N GLU A 77 15.42 -7.43 0.83
CA GLU A 77 15.86 -8.56 1.66
C GLU A 77 16.67 -8.11 2.89
N LEU A 78 17.58 -7.14 2.70
CA LEU A 78 18.33 -6.55 3.80
C LEU A 78 17.44 -5.85 4.82
N VAL A 79 16.44 -5.08 4.37
CA VAL A 79 15.51 -4.38 5.26
C VAL A 79 14.61 -5.37 6.01
N VAL A 80 14.11 -6.40 5.31
CA VAL A 80 13.28 -7.46 5.92
C VAL A 80 14.06 -8.21 7.00
N SER A 81 15.29 -8.64 6.71
CA SER A 81 16.11 -9.35 7.71
C SER A 81 16.41 -8.50 8.95
N ARG A 82 16.69 -7.20 8.77
CA ARG A 82 16.88 -6.25 9.88
C ARG A 82 15.61 -6.04 10.69
N ARG A 83 14.46 -5.87 10.03
CA ARG A 83 13.15 -5.77 10.68
C ARG A 83 12.87 -7.01 11.53
N ASP A 84 13.07 -8.20 10.97
CA ASP A 84 12.80 -9.46 11.68
C ASP A 84 13.74 -9.65 12.88
N ALA A 85 15.02 -9.27 12.74
CA ALA A 85 15.97 -9.27 13.85
C ALA A 85 15.60 -8.26 14.95
N TYR A 86 15.08 -7.09 14.57
CA TYR A 86 14.59 -6.09 15.51
C TYR A 86 13.35 -6.58 16.26
N LEU A 87 12.35 -7.10 15.53
CA LEU A 87 11.09 -7.61 16.09
C LEU A 87 11.28 -8.73 17.11
N LYS A 88 12.30 -9.59 16.93
CA LYS A 88 12.66 -10.64 17.90
C LYS A 88 13.06 -10.09 19.28
N LYS A 89 13.54 -8.85 19.34
CA LYS A 89 14.00 -8.19 20.57
C LYS A 89 13.02 -7.13 21.07
N THR A 90 11.99 -6.80 20.30
CA THR A 90 11.03 -5.75 20.66
C THR A 90 10.03 -6.28 21.71
N PRO A 91 9.85 -5.59 22.85
CA PRO A 91 8.81 -5.93 23.81
C PRO A 91 7.41 -5.68 23.25
N TYR A 92 6.38 -6.07 24.00
CA TYR A 92 4.99 -5.80 23.63
C TYR A 92 4.80 -4.32 23.30
N SER A 93 4.23 -4.06 22.13
CA SER A 93 4.05 -2.75 21.53
C SER A 93 3.11 -2.91 20.33
N ASP A 94 2.55 -1.81 19.84
CA ASP A 94 1.74 -1.79 18.62
C ASP A 94 2.47 -2.51 17.47
N LEU A 95 3.79 -2.32 17.35
CA LEU A 95 4.59 -2.95 16.32
C LEU A 95 4.55 -4.48 16.42
N ARG A 96 4.68 -5.03 17.64
CA ARG A 96 4.58 -6.48 17.88
C ARG A 96 3.16 -7.00 17.67
N VAL A 97 2.14 -6.21 17.98
CA VAL A 97 0.73 -6.56 17.72
C VAL A 97 0.49 -6.69 16.21
N PHE A 98 0.97 -5.74 15.40
CA PHE A 98 0.86 -5.83 13.94
C PHE A 98 1.62 -7.04 13.38
N ASP A 99 2.82 -7.33 13.86
CA ASP A 99 3.56 -8.54 13.48
C ASP A 99 2.77 -9.82 13.78
N PHE A 100 2.12 -9.87 14.95
CA PHE A 100 1.31 -11.00 15.36
C PHE A 100 0.05 -11.13 14.50
N ILE A 101 -0.74 -10.07 14.35
CA ILE A 101 -2.00 -10.10 13.58
C ILE A 101 -1.72 -10.56 12.15
N LEU A 102 -0.79 -9.91 11.45
CA LEU A 102 -0.51 -10.18 10.04
C LEU A 102 0.06 -11.59 9.78
N LYS A 103 0.61 -12.27 10.80
CA LYS A 103 1.09 -13.66 10.69
C LYS A 103 0.01 -14.70 10.96
N ASN A 104 -0.99 -14.35 11.76
CA ASN A 104 -1.95 -15.32 12.32
C ASN A 104 -3.37 -15.19 11.73
N LEU A 105 -3.66 -14.12 10.97
CA LEU A 105 -4.94 -14.02 10.26
C LEU A 105 -5.06 -15.11 9.18
N PRO A 106 -6.25 -15.74 9.03
CA PRO A 106 -6.54 -16.67 7.95
C PRO A 106 -6.35 -16.07 6.56
N GLU A 107 -6.02 -16.91 5.60
CA GLU A 107 -6.06 -16.55 4.18
C GLU A 107 -7.51 -16.25 3.74
N GLY A 108 -7.67 -15.31 2.80
CA GLY A 108 -8.98 -14.80 2.38
C GLY A 108 -9.59 -13.77 3.32
N THR A 109 -8.85 -13.30 4.35
CA THR A 109 -9.36 -12.27 5.25
C THR A 109 -9.47 -10.92 4.54
N ASN A 110 -10.64 -10.28 4.66
CA ASN A 110 -10.86 -8.88 4.34
C ASN A 110 -10.34 -8.00 5.49
N LEU A 111 -9.10 -7.57 5.36
CA LEU A 111 -8.40 -6.77 6.36
C LEU A 111 -8.60 -5.28 6.12
N HIS A 112 -9.47 -4.66 6.91
CA HIS A 112 -9.66 -3.21 6.92
C HIS A 112 -8.69 -2.54 7.88
N LEU A 113 -7.88 -1.63 7.35
CA LEU A 113 -6.90 -0.86 8.10
C LEU A 113 -7.44 0.53 8.40
N GLY A 114 -7.66 0.81 9.68
CA GLY A 114 -8.05 2.12 10.16
C GLY A 114 -7.05 3.20 9.76
N ASN A 115 -7.54 4.44 9.72
CA ASN A 115 -6.72 5.58 9.34
C ASN A 115 -5.79 5.97 10.49
N SER A 116 -4.81 6.82 10.21
CA SER A 116 -3.71 7.14 11.13
C SER A 116 -2.70 6.00 11.30
N THR A 117 -2.49 5.49 12.51
CA THR A 117 -1.44 4.52 12.85
C THR A 117 -1.61 3.16 12.17
N PRO A 118 -2.82 2.55 12.11
CA PRO A 118 -2.97 1.18 11.60
C PRO A 118 -2.53 0.99 10.15
N VAL A 119 -3.03 1.82 9.24
CA VAL A 119 -2.61 1.76 7.83
C VAL A 119 -1.10 1.97 7.66
N ARG A 120 -0.46 2.82 8.47
CA ARG A 120 0.99 3.08 8.40
C ARG A 120 1.81 1.91 8.92
N TYR A 121 1.39 1.31 10.03
CA TYR A 121 2.08 0.15 10.60
C TYR A 121 2.05 -1.04 9.65
N SER A 122 0.92 -1.29 8.98
CA SER A 122 0.83 -2.36 7.98
C SER A 122 1.92 -2.27 6.90
N GLN A 123 2.29 -1.05 6.47
CA GLN A 123 3.29 -0.85 5.42
C GLN A 123 4.69 -1.33 5.82
N LEU A 124 4.99 -1.41 7.13
CA LEU A 124 6.28 -1.89 7.64
C LEU A 124 6.45 -3.41 7.43
N PHE A 125 5.34 -4.13 7.24
CA PHE A 125 5.34 -5.58 7.07
C PHE A 125 5.35 -6.02 5.60
N GLY A 126 5.06 -5.10 4.69
CA GLY A 126 4.84 -5.39 3.27
C GLY A 126 3.42 -5.86 2.99
N SER A 127 3.11 -6.15 1.73
CA SER A 127 1.83 -6.73 1.33
C SER A 127 1.92 -8.27 1.31
N SER A 128 0.84 -8.92 1.72
CA SER A 128 0.65 -10.37 1.59
C SER A 128 -0.52 -10.65 0.66
N SER A 129 -0.38 -11.61 -0.27
CA SER A 129 -1.50 -12.07 -1.09
C SER A 129 -2.57 -12.83 -0.30
N LYS A 130 -2.31 -13.14 0.98
CA LYS A 130 -3.26 -13.82 1.86
C LYS A 130 -4.49 -12.99 2.20
N PHE A 131 -4.42 -11.66 2.06
CA PHE A 131 -5.44 -10.74 2.54
C PHE A 131 -5.91 -9.83 1.41
N HIS A 132 -7.18 -9.47 1.47
CA HIS A 132 -7.72 -8.33 0.72
C HIS A 132 -7.65 -7.11 1.62
N TYR A 133 -6.87 -6.10 1.22
CA TYR A 133 -6.65 -4.91 2.04
C TYR A 133 -7.66 -3.81 1.70
N PHE A 134 -8.33 -3.30 2.74
CA PHE A 134 -9.26 -2.18 2.62
C PHE A 134 -8.86 -1.04 3.56
N SER A 135 -9.20 0.20 3.20
CA SER A 135 -9.05 1.37 4.07
C SER A 135 -9.78 2.57 3.46
N ASN A 136 -10.40 3.42 4.29
CA ASN A 136 -11.08 4.64 3.84
C ASN A 136 -10.05 5.75 3.47
N ARG A 137 -9.39 5.63 2.31
CA ARG A 137 -8.23 6.46 1.94
C ARG A 137 -8.52 7.72 1.14
N GLY A 138 -9.78 7.99 0.77
CA GLY A 138 -10.18 9.19 0.02
C GLY A 138 -9.82 10.48 0.77
N VAL A 139 -10.54 10.78 1.85
CA VAL A 139 -10.23 11.92 2.74
C VAL A 139 -9.47 11.53 4.01
N SER A 140 -9.20 10.24 4.22
CA SER A 140 -8.43 9.70 5.36
C SER A 140 -9.03 9.98 6.75
N GLY A 141 -10.35 10.15 6.85
CA GLY A 141 -11.07 10.36 8.12
C GLY A 141 -11.03 9.14 9.05
N ILE A 142 -11.04 9.38 10.37
CA ILE A 142 -11.10 8.29 11.36
C ILE A 142 -12.53 7.85 11.67
N ASP A 143 -13.51 8.57 11.15
CA ASP A 143 -14.95 8.36 11.28
C ASP A 143 -15.47 7.26 10.34
N GLY A 144 -16.48 6.53 10.82
CA GLY A 144 -17.27 5.60 10.00
C GLY A 144 -16.54 4.33 9.55
N GLN A 145 -15.32 4.07 10.03
CA GLN A 145 -14.54 2.90 9.60
C GLN A 145 -15.20 1.59 10.04
N LEU A 146 -15.74 1.57 11.27
CA LEU A 146 -16.50 0.43 11.78
C LEU A 146 -17.75 0.18 10.95
N SER A 147 -18.51 1.24 10.61
CA SER A 147 -19.69 1.14 9.76
C SER A 147 -19.36 0.64 8.36
N THR A 148 -18.24 1.09 7.76
CA THR A 148 -17.76 0.56 6.46
C THR A 148 -17.49 -0.94 6.55
N VAL A 149 -16.81 -1.40 7.60
CA VAL A 149 -16.49 -2.82 7.78
C VAL A 149 -17.75 -3.64 8.03
N ALA A 150 -18.67 -3.15 8.87
CA ALA A 150 -19.94 -3.81 9.13
C ALA A 150 -20.79 -3.95 7.86
N GLY A 151 -20.85 -2.91 7.03
CA GLY A 151 -21.53 -2.95 5.73
C GLY A 151 -20.90 -3.94 4.75
N SER A 152 -19.56 -3.98 4.68
CA SER A 152 -18.83 -4.97 3.88
C SER A 152 -19.12 -6.40 4.34
N ALA A 153 -19.06 -6.63 5.65
CA ALA A 153 -19.33 -7.94 6.26
C ALA A 153 -20.80 -8.38 6.11
N PHE A 154 -21.74 -7.45 5.94
CA PHE A 154 -23.14 -7.77 5.73
C PHE A 154 -23.41 -8.39 4.35
N VAL A 155 -22.61 -8.06 3.33
CA VAL A 155 -22.80 -8.53 1.95
C VAL A 155 -21.79 -9.59 1.52
N ASN A 156 -20.85 -9.98 2.39
CA ASN A 156 -19.80 -10.94 2.11
C ASN A 156 -19.53 -11.82 3.35
N ASP A 157 -19.62 -13.14 3.17
CA ASP A 157 -19.43 -14.15 4.23
C ASP A 157 -17.96 -14.39 4.63
N GLU A 158 -16.99 -13.80 3.94
CA GLU A 158 -15.57 -13.89 4.29
C GLU A 158 -15.27 -13.25 5.65
N LEU A 159 -14.16 -13.65 6.28
CA LEU A 159 -13.74 -13.07 7.55
C LEU A 159 -13.35 -11.60 7.36
N HIS A 160 -14.03 -10.68 8.03
CA HIS A 160 -13.71 -9.27 8.04
C HIS A 160 -13.02 -8.88 9.35
N VAL A 161 -11.87 -8.22 9.26
CA VAL A 161 -11.12 -7.75 10.43
C VAL A 161 -10.82 -6.26 10.29
N LEU A 162 -11.25 -5.48 11.27
CA LEU A 162 -10.85 -4.08 11.42
C LEU A 162 -9.69 -3.98 12.41
N VAL A 163 -8.57 -3.40 11.97
CA VAL A 163 -7.53 -2.93 12.88
C VAL A 163 -7.60 -1.42 12.92
N THR A 164 -8.11 -0.87 14.03
CA THR A 164 -8.28 0.57 14.23
C THR A 164 -7.68 1.04 15.55
N GLY A 165 -7.48 2.36 15.69
CA GLY A 165 -7.14 2.97 16.97
C GLY A 165 -8.37 3.16 17.86
N ASP A 166 -8.17 3.46 19.13
CA ASP A 166 -9.21 3.74 20.11
C ASP A 166 -10.17 4.86 19.67
N LEU A 167 -9.63 6.00 19.20
CA LEU A 167 -10.46 7.09 18.70
C LEU A 167 -11.23 6.70 17.44
N GLY A 168 -10.62 5.98 16.52
CA GLY A 168 -11.29 5.51 15.29
C GLY A 168 -12.26 4.36 15.53
N PHE A 169 -12.26 3.74 16.72
CA PHE A 169 -13.30 2.81 17.16
C PHE A 169 -14.44 3.54 17.87
N PHE A 170 -14.12 4.63 18.58
CA PHE A 170 -15.11 5.46 19.25
C PHE A 170 -16.02 6.22 18.27
N TYR A 171 -15.47 6.66 17.13
CA TYR A 171 -16.19 7.32 16.03
C TYR A 171 -16.70 6.32 14.98
#